data_AF-A0A6J5BXT9-F1
#
_entry.id   AF-A0A6J5BXT9-F1
#
_cell.length_a   1.000
_cell.length_b   1.000
_cell.length_c   1.000
_cell.angle_alpha   90.00
_cell.angle_beta   90.00
_cell.angle_gamma   90.00
#
_symmetry.space_group_name_H-M   'P 1'
#
loop_
_entity.id
_entity.type
_entity.pdbx_description
1 polymer ?
#
loop_
_entity_poly.entity_id
_entity_poly.type
_entity_poly.pdbx_seq_one_letter_code
_entity_poly.pdbx_strand_id
1 'polypeptide(L)' 'MASILPAGSRWRAQLRKRGQSIAKTFKTKGADEALARDKEVEIDKG' A
#
# COMPACT_ATOMS: atom_id res chain seq x y z
N MET A 1 0.12 7.85 -5.52
CA MET A 1 1.03 8.05 -4.38
C MET A 1 0.83 6.89 -3.42
N ALA A 2 1.83 6.01 -3.31
CA ALA A 2 1.86 4.98 -2.28
C ALA A 2 2.52 5.57 -1.04
N SER A 3 1.86 5.48 0.11
CA SER A 3 2.39 5.94 1.39
C SER A 3 2.35 4.77 2.36
N ILE A 4 3.54 4.37 2.83
CA ILE A 4 3.68 3.37 3.89
C ILE A 4 3.71 4.12 5.21
N LEU A 5 2.69 3.91 6.03
CA LEU A 5 2.55 4.56 7.32
C LEU A 5 2.76 3.53 8.44
N PRO A 6 3.65 3.79 9.42
CA PRO A 6 3.70 2.99 10.63
C PRO A 6 2.41 3.22 11.44
N ALA A 7 1.74 2.13 11.81
CA ALA A 7 0.51 2.11 12.59
C ALA A 7 0.74 1.31 13.88
N GLY A 8 1.44 1.93 14.84
CA GLY A 8 1.90 1.25 16.06
C GLY A 8 2.90 0.14 15.73
N SER A 9 2.61 -1.10 16.13
CA SER A 9 3.41 -2.30 15.80
C SER A 9 3.14 -2.87 14.39
N ARG A 10 2.32 -2.19 13.58
CA ARG A 10 1.87 -2.65 12.26
C ARG A 10 2.24 -1.64 11.18
N TRP A 11 2.17 -2.08 9.94
CA TRP A 11 2.46 -1.29 8.75
C TRP A 11 1.18 -1.08 7.95
N ARG A 12 0.97 0.13 7.43
CA ARG A 12 -0.22 0.46 6.65
C ARG A 12 0.18 1.05 5.29
N ALA A 13 -0.02 0.28 4.23
CA ALA A 13 0.03 0.76 2.86
C ALA A 13 -1.27 1.50 2.55
N GLN A 14 -1.11 2.76 2.20
CA GLN A 14 -2.17 3.58 1.65
C GLN A 14 -1.81 3.93 0.21
N LEU A 15 -2.58 3.40 -0.74
CA LEU A 15 -2.46 3.72 -2.15
C LEU A 15 -3.59 4.66 -2.54
N ARG A 16 -3.22 5.82 -3.11
CA ARG A 16 -4.16 6.77 -3.73
C ARG A 16 -3.72 7.00 -5.18
N LYS A 17 -4.49 6.53 -6.16
CA LYS A 17 -4.30 6.81 -7.60
C LYS A 17 -5.66 6.81 -8.31
N ARG A 18 -5.87 7.74 -9.25
CA ARG A 18 -7.04 7.83 -10.14
C ARG A 18 -8.41 7.61 -9.43
N GLY A 19 -8.64 8.32 -8.32
CA GLY A 19 -9.92 8.25 -7.60
C GLY A 19 -10.16 6.99 -6.76
N GLN A 20 -9.27 6.00 -6.81
CA GLN A 20 -9.30 4.84 -5.92
C GLN A 20 -8.33 5.04 -4.74
N SER A 21 -8.85 4.78 -3.54
CA SER A 21 -8.07 4.73 -2.31
C SER A 21 -8.13 3.33 -1.71
N ILE A 22 -6.99 2.66 -1.62
CA ILE A 22 -6.87 1.37 -0.94
C ILE A 22 -6.03 1.60 0.31
N ALA A 23 -6.55 1.18 1.46
CA ALA A 23 -5.82 1.18 2.72
C ALA A 23 -5.81 -0.25 3.28
N LYS A 24 -4.62 -0.83 3.44
CA LYS A 24 -4.46 -2.17 4.00
C LYS A 24 -3.41 -2.16 5.10
N THR A 25 -3.60 -2.97 6.13
CA THR A 25 -2.67 -3.06 7.26
C THR A 25 -2.03 -4.44 7.32
N PHE A 26 -0.75 -4.47 7.65
CA PHE A 26 0.11 -5.64 7.69
C PHE A 26 0.87 -5.72 9.00
N LYS A 27 1.23 -6.95 9.39
CA LYS A 27 2.07 -7.18 10.58
C LYS A 27 3.55 -6.91 10.30
N THR A 28 3.99 -7.03 9.05
CA THR A 28 5.40 -6.91 8.66
C THR A 28 5.58 -5.87 7.57
N LYS A 29 6.71 -5.16 7.60
CA LYS A 29 7.07 -4.13 6.62
C LYS A 29 7.18 -4.68 5.20
N GLY A 30 7.79 -5.87 5.06
CA GLY A 30 7.97 -6.51 3.75
C GLY A 30 6.66 -6.90 3.06
N ALA A 31 5.64 -7.32 3.82
CA ALA A 31 4.33 -7.62 3.24
C ALA A 31 3.59 -6.34 2.78
N ASP A 32 3.85 -5.23 3.46
CA ASP A 32 3.33 -3.91 3.11
C ASP A 32 3.98 -3.37 1.82
N GLU A 33 5.30 -3.45 1.71
CA GLU A 33 6.07 -3.05 0.53
C GLU A 33 5.72 -3.89 -0.71
N ALA A 34 5.58 -5.21 -0.55
CA ALA A 34 5.20 -6.10 -1.66
C ALA A 34 3.79 -5.77 -2.18
N LEU A 35 2.81 -5.60 -1.29
CA LEU A 35 1.46 -5.25 -1.73
C LEU A 35 1.39 -3.82 -2.30
N ALA A 36 2.15 -2.88 -1.75
CA ALA A 36 2.24 -1.54 -2.30
C ALA A 36 2.80 -1.57 -3.73
N ARG A 37 3.86 -2.35 -3.97
CA ARG A 37 4.47 -2.53 -5.30
C ARG A 37 3.52 -3.23 -6.27
N ASP A 38 2.92 -4.35 -5.86
CA ASP A 38 1.98 -5.12 -6.69
C ASP A 38 0.77 -4.26 -7.09
N LYS A 39 0.19 -3.53 -6.14
CA LYS A 39 -0.95 -2.65 -6.40
C LYS A 39 -0.58 -1.40 -7.18
N GLU A 40 0.64 -0.88 -7.03
CA GLU A 40 1.13 0.22 -7.85
C GLU A 40 1.25 -0.21 -9.32
N VAL A 41 1.78 -1.41 -9.58
CA VAL A 41 1.87 -2.00 -10.94
C VAL A 41 0.50 -2.34 -11.50
N GLU A 42 -0.40 -2.92 -10.70
CA GLU A 42 -1.78 -3.25 -11.11
C GLU A 42 -2.57 -2.00 -11.52
N ILE A 43 -2.42 -0.90 -10.78
CA ILE A 43 -3.09 0.37 -11.08
C ILE A 43 -2.42 1.11 -12.26
N ASP A 44 -1.12 0.91 -12.50
CA ASP A 44 -0.40 1.52 -13.62
C ASP A 44 -0.66 0.84 -14.97
N LYS A 45 -0.99 -0.46 -14.96
CA LYS A 45 -1.44 -1.20 -16.14
C LYS A 45 -2.91 -0.94 -16.52
N GLY A 46 -3.61 -0.06 -15.79
CA GLY A 46 -4.97 0.41 -16.10
C GLY A 46 -5.00 1.51 -17.14
#